data_AF-K0SIE4-F1
#
_entry.id   AF-K0SIE4-F1
#
_cell.length_a   1.000
_cell.length_b   1.000
_cell.length_c   1.000
_cell.angle_alpha   90.00
_cell.angle_beta   90.00
_cell.angle_gamma   90.00
#
_symmetry.space_group_name_H-M   'P 1'
#
loop_
_entity.id
_entity.type
_entity.pdbx_description
1 polymer ?
#
loop_
_entity_poly.entity_id
_entity_poly.type
_entity_poly.pdbx_seq_one_letter_code
_entity_poly.pdbx_strand_id
1 'polypeptide(L)'
;MIEAVGHEHLGEFFWAVEQVLNHSGVLVMEAITTPESRYETYIRTTDFINTVIFPGGICPSLHALVDASYKWSTLTLEHIDNIGLHYAETLAEWRRRFNGSEAVVRRMGFDDVFMRVWNYYLTYCEAGFRSQTEHCLILVFSRQGNRSLIPLSEARTVQQVKALSKEEIDAWVH
;
A
#
# COMPACT_ATOMS: atom_id res chain seq x y z
N MET A 1 7.54 -0.43 3.44
CA MET A 1 6.23 0.25 3.30
C MET A 1 5.60 0.42 4.68
N ILE A 2 4.55 1.24 4.84
CA ILE A 2 3.99 1.60 6.16
C ILE A 2 3.41 0.37 6.89
N GLU A 3 3.00 -0.65 6.14
CA GLU A 3 2.50 -1.95 6.58
C GLU A 3 3.56 -2.80 7.30
N ALA A 4 4.85 -2.49 7.08
CA ALA A 4 5.96 -3.15 7.74
C ALA A 4 6.47 -2.40 8.98
N VAL A 5 5.90 -1.22 9.28
CA VAL A 5 6.28 -0.41 10.46
C VAL A 5 5.72 -1.03 11.74
N GLY A 6 4.52 -1.59 11.68
CA GLY A 6 3.82 -2.12 12.84
C GLY A 6 3.12 -1.01 13.64
N HIS A 7 2.05 -1.42 14.34
CA HIS A 7 1.15 -0.50 15.06
C HIS A 7 1.89 0.41 16.07
N GLU A 8 2.78 -0.18 16.86
CA GLU A 8 3.47 0.52 17.96
C GLU A 8 4.43 1.61 17.47
N HIS A 9 4.89 1.51 16.21
CA HIS A 9 5.91 2.39 15.63
C HIS A 9 5.34 3.43 14.66
N LEU A 10 4.02 3.48 14.45
CA LEU A 10 3.41 4.48 13.57
C LEU A 10 3.75 5.92 14.00
N GLY A 11 3.80 6.18 15.31
CA GLY A 11 4.22 7.47 15.85
C GLY A 11 5.66 7.82 15.53
N GLU A 12 6.59 6.88 15.73
CA GLU A 12 8.01 7.04 15.42
C GLU A 12 8.24 7.30 13.93
N PHE A 13 7.46 6.63 13.07
CA PHE A 13 7.47 6.89 11.63
C PHE A 13 7.13 8.35 11.32
N PHE A 14 6.02 8.88 11.84
CA PHE A 14 5.63 10.27 11.58
C PHE A 14 6.58 11.28 12.22
N TRP A 15 7.14 10.96 13.39
CA TRP A 15 8.18 11.77 14.01
C TRP A 15 9.44 11.84 13.13
N ALA A 16 9.88 10.71 12.57
CA ALA A 16 11.04 10.65 11.68
C ALA A 16 10.79 11.45 10.39
N VAL A 17 9.60 11.34 9.79
CA VAL A 17 9.21 12.16 8.63
C VAL A 17 9.28 13.64 8.98
N GLU A 18 8.76 14.05 10.14
CA GLU A 18 8.80 15.45 10.58
C GLU A 18 10.23 16.02 10.63
N GLN A 19 11.21 15.22 11.07
CA GLN A 19 12.60 15.66 11.17
C GLN A 19 13.27 15.91 9.81
N VAL A 20 12.88 15.16 8.79
CA VAL A 20 13.56 15.16 7.47
C VAL A 20 12.80 15.92 6.39
N LEU A 21 11.50 16.20 6.60
CA LEU A 21 10.68 16.87 5.61
C LEU A 21 10.90 18.39 5.66
N ASN A 22 11.34 18.98 4.54
CA ASN A 22 11.44 20.43 4.36
C ASN A 22 10.15 21.17 4.78
N HIS A 23 10.25 22.45 5.18
CA HIS A 23 9.11 23.22 5.70
C HIS A 23 7.88 23.19 4.77
N SER A 24 8.08 23.38 3.46
CA SER A 24 7.02 23.28 2.43
C SER A 24 6.94 21.91 1.75
N GLY A 25 7.54 20.89 2.37
CA GLY A 25 7.52 19.52 1.87
C GLY A 25 6.14 18.89 1.99
N VAL A 26 5.91 17.88 1.16
CA VAL A 26 4.68 17.10 1.10
C VAL A 26 5.05 15.63 1.22
N LEU A 27 4.43 14.92 2.15
CA LEU A 27 4.48 13.47 2.21
C LEU A 27 3.34 12.91 1.36
N VAL A 28 3.65 12.06 0.39
CA VAL A 28 2.67 11.22 -0.29
C VAL A 28 2.98 9.78 0.07
N MET A 29 1.98 9.08 0.60
CA MET A 29 2.13 7.71 1.09
C MET A 29 0.99 6.85 0.56
N GLU A 30 1.34 5.75 -0.10
CA GLU A 30 0.42 4.64 -0.37
C GLU A 30 0.38 3.72 0.85
N ALA A 31 -0.82 3.31 1.26
CA ALA A 31 -1.02 2.43 2.39
C ALA A 31 -2.19 1.47 2.14
N ILE A 32 -1.95 0.16 2.23
CA ILE A 32 -3.02 -0.81 2.43
C ILE A 32 -3.54 -0.63 3.86
N THR A 33 -4.86 -0.45 4.00
CA THR A 33 -5.48 -0.20 5.29
C THR A 33 -6.60 -1.16 5.61
N THR A 34 -6.63 -1.58 6.87
CA THR A 34 -7.71 -2.38 7.46
C THR A 34 -8.83 -1.46 7.95
N PRO A 35 -10.12 -1.77 7.68
CA PRO A 35 -11.25 -1.02 8.22
C PRO A 35 -11.24 -0.96 9.75
N GLU A 36 -11.67 0.19 10.28
CA GLU A 36 -11.64 0.47 11.72
C GLU A 36 -12.35 -0.60 12.57
N SER A 37 -13.49 -1.10 12.08
CA SER A 37 -14.29 -2.13 12.77
C SER A 37 -13.55 -3.44 13.02
N ARG A 38 -12.47 -3.71 12.27
CA ARG A 38 -11.64 -4.91 12.41
C ARG A 38 -10.28 -4.63 13.01
N TYR A 39 -9.84 -3.37 13.08
CA TYR A 39 -8.46 -3.02 13.33
C TYR A 39 -7.96 -3.43 14.73
N GLU A 40 -8.72 -3.14 15.79
CA GLU A 40 -8.35 -3.53 17.17
C GLU A 40 -8.18 -5.04 17.35
N THR A 41 -8.99 -5.83 16.66
CA THR A 41 -8.82 -7.29 16.64
C THR A 41 -7.59 -7.66 15.82
N TYR A 42 -7.47 -7.10 14.62
CA TYR A 42 -6.40 -7.40 13.68
C TYR A 42 -5.01 -7.21 14.29
N ILE A 43 -4.74 -6.11 15.02
CA ILE A 43 -3.43 -5.86 15.65
C ILE A 43 -3.09 -6.83 16.79
N ARG A 44 -4.07 -7.59 17.31
CA ARG A 44 -3.90 -8.56 18.40
C ARG A 44 -3.92 -10.02 17.92
N THR A 45 -4.13 -10.24 16.63
CA THR A 45 -4.33 -11.57 16.06
C THR A 45 -3.42 -11.83 14.88
N THR A 46 -3.14 -13.10 14.62
CA THR A 46 -2.43 -13.54 13.42
C THR A 46 -3.39 -14.17 12.42
N ASP A 47 -3.12 -13.94 11.14
CA ASP A 47 -3.83 -14.51 10.01
C ASP A 47 -2.85 -15.10 8.99
N PHE A 48 -3.38 -15.61 7.89
CA PHE A 48 -2.56 -16.18 6.82
C PHE A 48 -1.54 -15.18 6.27
N ILE A 49 -1.91 -13.91 6.10
CA ILE A 49 -1.05 -12.88 5.50
C ILE A 49 0.12 -12.59 6.45
N ASN A 50 -0.16 -12.27 7.70
CA ASN A 50 0.89 -11.85 8.65
C ASN A 50 1.68 -13.01 9.28
N THR A 51 1.31 -14.26 8.95
CA THR A 51 2.04 -15.47 9.37
C THR A 51 2.86 -16.06 8.23
N VAL A 52 2.33 -16.10 7.00
CA VAL A 52 2.93 -16.86 5.88
C VAL A 52 3.57 -15.94 4.85
N ILE A 53 2.95 -14.82 4.52
CA ILE A 53 3.41 -13.96 3.41
C ILE A 53 4.26 -12.80 3.92
N PHE A 54 3.79 -12.07 4.94
CA PHE A 54 4.46 -10.92 5.53
C PHE A 54 4.55 -11.06 7.06
N PRO A 55 5.46 -11.91 7.59
CA PRO A 55 5.65 -12.09 9.02
C PRO A 55 5.82 -10.77 9.77
N GLY A 56 4.92 -10.49 10.71
CA GLY A 56 4.93 -9.25 11.51
C GLY A 56 4.37 -8.01 10.81
N GLY A 57 3.94 -8.12 9.54
CA GLY A 57 3.27 -7.05 8.82
C GLY A 57 1.86 -6.77 9.36
N ILE A 58 1.51 -5.50 9.48
CA ILE A 58 0.19 -5.04 9.92
C ILE A 58 -0.23 -3.88 9.04
N CYS A 59 -1.33 -4.06 8.30
CA CYS A 59 -2.02 -2.96 7.62
C CYS A 59 -2.69 -2.04 8.67
N PRO A 60 -2.28 -0.77 8.79
CA PRO A 60 -2.86 0.17 9.75
C PRO A 60 -4.30 0.54 9.37
N SER A 61 -5.07 1.11 10.29
CA SER A 61 -6.31 1.81 9.92
C SER A 61 -6.03 3.25 9.51
N LEU A 62 -6.95 3.87 8.77
CA LEU A 62 -6.88 5.29 8.46
C LEU A 62 -6.84 6.14 9.74
N HIS A 63 -7.65 5.78 10.76
CA HIS A 63 -7.64 6.47 12.04
C HIS A 63 -6.26 6.40 12.69
N ALA A 64 -5.66 5.21 12.76
CA ALA A 64 -4.34 5.04 13.38
C ALA A 64 -3.25 5.86 12.69
N LEU A 65 -3.29 5.96 11.35
CA LEU A 65 -2.35 6.79 10.59
C LEU A 65 -2.52 8.28 10.92
N VAL A 66 -3.75 8.79 10.88
CA VAL A 66 -4.04 10.20 11.15
C VAL A 66 -3.77 10.57 12.61
N ASP A 67 -4.12 9.68 13.55
CA ASP A 67 -3.87 9.86 14.97
C ASP A 67 -2.37 9.89 15.27
N ALA A 68 -1.59 8.98 14.68
CA ALA A 68 -0.14 8.98 14.79
C ALA A 68 0.47 10.25 14.20
N SER A 69 0.02 10.69 13.02
CA SER A 69 0.52 11.93 12.39
C SER A 69 0.27 13.14 13.29
N TYR A 70 -0.93 13.27 13.85
CA TYR A 70 -1.30 14.38 14.73
C TYR A 70 -0.55 14.37 16.06
N LYS A 71 -0.34 13.20 16.67
CA LYS A 71 0.32 13.08 17.98
C LYS A 71 1.84 13.26 17.91
N TRP A 72 2.46 12.92 16.78
CA TRP A 72 3.93 12.83 16.66
C TRP A 72 4.55 13.79 15.65
N SER A 73 3.74 14.58 14.94
CA SER A 73 4.21 15.58 13.97
C SER A 73 3.26 16.78 13.87
N THR A 74 3.66 17.79 13.09
CA THR A 74 2.77 18.91 12.72
C THR A 74 2.06 18.70 11.37
N LEU A 75 2.15 17.48 10.83
CA LEU A 75 1.57 17.13 9.54
C LEU A 75 0.07 16.90 9.63
N THR A 76 -0.66 17.57 8.73
CA THR A 76 -2.10 17.46 8.53
C THR A 76 -2.40 16.63 7.31
N LEU A 77 -3.47 15.82 7.37
CA LEU A 77 -3.99 15.10 6.20
C LEU A 77 -4.67 16.10 5.26
N GLU A 78 -4.18 16.20 4.04
CA GLU A 78 -4.62 17.17 3.02
C GLU A 78 -5.48 16.50 1.94
N HIS A 79 -5.16 15.25 1.61
CA HIS A 79 -5.87 14.50 0.59
C HIS A 79 -5.84 13.01 0.87
N ILE A 80 -6.91 12.33 0.46
CA ILE A 80 -7.08 10.89 0.50
C ILE A 80 -7.76 10.45 -0.80
N ASP A 81 -7.20 9.43 -1.43
CA ASP A 81 -7.81 8.72 -2.54
C ASP A 81 -7.77 7.22 -2.29
N ASN A 82 -8.83 6.49 -2.65
CA ASN A 82 -8.90 5.04 -2.45
C ASN A 82 -8.78 4.33 -3.80
N ILE A 83 -7.61 3.73 -4.01
CA ILE A 83 -7.26 2.98 -5.21
C ILE A 83 -7.45 1.46 -5.05
N GLY A 84 -8.19 1.00 -4.03
CA GLY A 84 -8.38 -0.43 -3.74
C GLY A 84 -8.85 -1.25 -4.95
N LEU A 85 -9.77 -0.73 -5.76
CA LEU A 85 -10.23 -1.42 -6.97
C LEU A 85 -9.14 -1.51 -8.07
N HIS A 86 -8.24 -0.54 -8.14
CA HIS A 86 -7.07 -0.65 -9.02
C HIS A 86 -6.11 -1.74 -8.53
N TYR A 87 -5.95 -1.86 -7.20
CA TYR A 87 -5.12 -2.88 -6.58
C TYR A 87 -5.65 -4.30 -6.84
N ALA A 88 -6.97 -4.48 -6.88
CA ALA A 88 -7.59 -5.72 -7.31
C ALA A 88 -7.19 -6.13 -8.74
N GLU A 89 -7.19 -5.20 -9.69
CA GLU A 89 -6.78 -5.48 -11.07
C GLU A 89 -5.28 -5.78 -11.17
N THR A 90 -4.46 -5.10 -10.37
CA THR A 90 -3.03 -5.41 -10.23
C THR A 90 -2.82 -6.86 -9.77
N LEU A 91 -3.53 -7.31 -8.73
CA LEU A 91 -3.42 -8.68 -8.21
C LEU A 91 -3.91 -9.73 -9.21
N ALA A 92 -4.98 -9.44 -9.96
CA ALA A 92 -5.48 -10.31 -11.02
C ALA A 92 -4.42 -10.48 -12.14
N GLU A 93 -3.79 -9.39 -12.56
CA GLU A 93 -2.75 -9.42 -13.58
C GLU A 93 -1.47 -10.11 -13.08
N TRP A 94 -1.08 -9.89 -11.82
CA TRP A 94 0.03 -10.62 -11.19
C TRP A 94 -0.24 -12.11 -11.16
N ARG A 95 -1.44 -12.55 -10.76
CA ARG A 95 -1.84 -13.96 -10.77
C ARG A 95 -1.78 -14.56 -12.16
N ARG A 96 -2.27 -13.84 -13.17
CA ARG A 96 -2.21 -14.28 -14.58
C ARG A 96 -0.77 -14.48 -15.04
N ARG A 97 0.12 -13.51 -14.77
CA ARG A 97 1.54 -13.59 -15.15
C ARG A 97 2.31 -14.65 -14.37
N PHE A 98 2.03 -14.80 -13.08
CA PHE A 98 2.63 -15.82 -12.22
C PHE A 98 2.34 -17.22 -12.76
N ASN A 99 1.07 -17.52 -13.03
CA ASN A 99 0.67 -18.83 -13.58
C ASN A 99 1.18 -19.03 -15.02
N GLY A 100 1.20 -17.97 -15.84
CA GLY A 100 1.83 -18.02 -17.16
C GLY A 100 3.34 -18.30 -17.12
N SER A 101 3.99 -18.07 -15.97
CA SER A 101 5.42 -18.26 -15.75
C SER A 101 5.74 -19.52 -14.91
N GLU A 102 4.78 -20.41 -14.70
CA GLU A 102 4.92 -21.59 -13.83
C GLU A 102 6.19 -22.41 -14.13
N ALA A 103 6.48 -22.67 -15.40
CA ALA A 103 7.68 -23.42 -15.78
C ALA A 103 8.99 -22.73 -15.35
N VAL A 104 9.02 -21.39 -15.33
CA VAL A 104 10.17 -20.61 -14.84
C VAL A 104 10.26 -20.74 -13.32
N VAL A 105 9.15 -20.53 -12.61
CA VAL A 105 9.06 -20.61 -11.14
C VAL A 105 9.51 -21.99 -10.65
N ARG A 106 9.06 -23.07 -11.30
CA ARG A 106 9.49 -24.44 -10.98
C ARG A 106 10.99 -24.67 -11.21
N ARG A 107 11.57 -24.11 -12.28
CA ARG A 107 13.02 -24.19 -12.53
C ARG A 107 13.85 -23.45 -11.47
N MET A 108 13.28 -22.47 -10.79
CA MET A 108 13.92 -21.80 -9.64
C MET A 108 13.92 -22.66 -8.37
N GLY A 109 13.30 -23.85 -8.40
CA GLY A 109 13.27 -24.78 -7.26
C GLY A 109 12.02 -24.67 -6.39
N PHE A 110 11.03 -23.86 -6.77
CA PHE A 110 9.77 -23.76 -6.04
C PHE A 110 8.85 -24.95 -6.34
N ASP A 111 8.28 -25.52 -5.29
CA ASP A 111 7.47 -26.72 -5.34
C ASP A 111 5.97 -26.43 -5.47
N ASP A 112 5.16 -27.50 -5.51
CA ASP A 112 3.72 -27.37 -5.57
C ASP A 112 3.12 -26.66 -4.35
N VAL A 113 3.78 -26.72 -3.20
CA VAL A 113 3.31 -26.05 -1.98
C VAL A 113 3.43 -24.53 -2.18
N PHE A 114 4.59 -24.06 -2.61
CA PHE A 114 4.80 -22.66 -2.95
C PHE A 114 3.79 -22.17 -3.99
N MET A 115 3.61 -22.91 -5.08
CA MET A 115 2.67 -22.53 -6.14
C MET A 115 1.23 -22.34 -5.63
N ARG A 116 0.77 -23.22 -4.73
CA ARG A 116 -0.57 -23.10 -4.12
C ARG A 116 -0.65 -21.93 -3.14
N VAL A 117 0.36 -21.75 -2.29
CA VAL A 117 0.42 -20.64 -1.32
C VAL A 117 0.38 -19.30 -2.06
N TRP A 118 1.15 -19.15 -3.12
CA TRP A 118 1.22 -17.91 -3.89
C TRP A 118 -0.08 -17.63 -4.66
N ASN A 119 -0.70 -18.66 -5.25
CA ASN A 119 -2.01 -18.52 -5.87
C ASN A 119 -3.09 -18.16 -4.85
N TYR A 120 -3.05 -18.76 -3.66
CA TYR A 120 -3.98 -18.44 -2.58
C TYR A 120 -3.80 -17.00 -2.12
N TYR A 121 -2.57 -16.55 -1.87
CA TYR A 121 -2.26 -15.17 -1.53
C TYR A 121 -2.83 -14.17 -2.54
N LEU A 122 -2.48 -14.33 -3.82
CA LEU A 122 -2.91 -13.39 -4.87
C LEU A 122 -4.44 -13.37 -5.02
N THR A 123 -5.08 -14.53 -4.99
CA THR A 123 -6.55 -14.62 -5.13
C THR A 123 -7.28 -14.11 -3.89
N TYR A 124 -6.77 -14.40 -2.69
CA TYR A 124 -7.33 -13.96 -1.42
C TYR A 124 -7.29 -12.43 -1.32
N CYS A 125 -6.15 -11.81 -1.61
CA CYS A 125 -6.03 -10.36 -1.64
C CYS A 125 -6.89 -9.75 -2.75
N GLU A 126 -6.90 -10.33 -3.97
CA GLU A 126 -7.76 -9.86 -5.08
C GLU A 126 -9.22 -9.79 -4.62
N ALA A 127 -9.72 -10.85 -3.97
CA ALA A 127 -11.07 -10.90 -3.44
C ALA A 127 -11.33 -9.85 -2.35
N GLY A 128 -10.38 -9.63 -1.44
CA GLY A 128 -10.49 -8.62 -0.38
C GLY A 128 -10.64 -7.19 -0.93
N PHE A 129 -9.85 -6.84 -1.96
CA PHE A 129 -9.97 -5.54 -2.62
C PHE A 129 -11.21 -5.43 -3.51
N ARG A 130 -11.56 -6.47 -4.27
CA ARG A 130 -12.76 -6.47 -5.13
C ARG A 130 -14.06 -6.37 -4.34
N SER A 131 -14.10 -6.99 -3.16
CA SER A 131 -15.23 -6.90 -2.24
C SER A 131 -15.23 -5.62 -1.39
N GLN A 132 -14.23 -4.75 -1.56
CA GLN A 132 -14.05 -3.51 -0.79
C GLN A 132 -14.01 -3.76 0.73
N THR A 133 -13.54 -4.92 1.14
CA THR A 133 -13.27 -5.19 2.56
C THR A 133 -11.90 -4.67 2.96
N GLU A 134 -10.95 -4.62 2.03
CA GLU A 134 -9.65 -3.96 2.21
C GLU A 134 -9.56 -2.71 1.34
N HIS A 135 -8.78 -1.72 1.78
CA HIS A 135 -8.54 -0.49 1.03
C HIS A 135 -7.07 -0.29 0.75
N CYS A 136 -6.77 0.40 -0.34
CA CYS A 136 -5.42 0.86 -0.66
C CYS A 136 -5.54 2.37 -0.88
N LEU A 137 -4.95 3.15 0.01
CA LEU A 137 -5.15 4.58 0.10
C LEU A 137 -3.89 5.30 -0.36
N ILE A 138 -4.06 6.35 -1.17
CA ILE A 138 -3.05 7.38 -1.37
C ILE A 138 -3.38 8.51 -0.41
N LEU A 139 -2.47 8.77 0.54
CA LEU A 139 -2.61 9.79 1.56
C LEU A 139 -1.58 10.89 1.32
N VAL A 140 -2.02 12.14 1.37
CA VAL A 140 -1.15 13.31 1.26
C VAL A 140 -1.17 14.06 2.57
N PHE A 141 0.02 14.27 3.13
CA PHE A 141 0.21 15.05 4.34
C PHE A 141 1.12 16.26 4.09
N SER A 142 0.82 17.38 4.74
CA SER A 142 1.64 18.58 4.68
C SER A 142 1.58 19.36 5.99
N ARG A 143 2.42 20.38 6.15
CA ARG A 143 2.31 21.28 7.29
C ARG A 143 1.26 22.35 7.04
N GLN A 144 0.61 22.78 8.11
CA GLN A 144 -0.36 23.88 8.05
C GLN A 144 0.20 25.09 7.30
N GLY A 145 -0.59 25.61 6.35
CA GLY A 145 -0.22 26.79 5.57
C GLY A 145 0.72 26.50 4.39
N ASN A 146 0.96 25.23 4.04
CA ASN A 146 1.73 24.89 2.85
C ASN A 146 0.98 25.27 1.56
N ARG A 147 1.39 26.40 0.95
CA ARG A 147 0.79 26.94 -0.28
C ARG A 147 1.23 26.23 -1.56
N SER A 148 2.14 25.25 -1.48
CA SER A 148 2.55 24.47 -2.66
C SER A 148 1.49 23.47 -3.11
N LEU A 149 0.53 23.15 -2.24
CA LEU A 149 -0.60 22.29 -2.58
C LEU A 149 -1.60 23.09 -3.41
N ILE A 150 -1.71 22.72 -4.69
CA ILE A 150 -2.70 23.27 -5.60
C ILE A 150 -3.97 22.42 -5.48
N PRO A 151 -5.16 23.02 -5.33
CA PRO A 151 -6.42 22.28 -5.29
C PRO A 151 -6.56 21.34 -6.50
N LEU A 152 -7.09 20.13 -6.31
CA LEU A 152 -7.33 19.19 -7.40
C LEU A 152 -8.26 19.75 -8.50
N SER A 153 -9.14 20.69 -8.14
CA SER A 153 -9.97 21.44 -9.10
C SER A 153 -9.15 22.31 -10.06
N GLU A 154 -7.92 22.64 -9.69
CA GLU A 154 -6.98 23.47 -10.46
C GLU A 154 -5.83 22.63 -11.05
N ALA A 155 -5.65 21.39 -10.58
CA ALA A 155 -4.74 20.43 -11.17
C ALA A 155 -5.23 20.08 -12.58
N ARG A 156 -4.51 20.57 -13.59
CA ARG A 156 -4.74 20.22 -15.00
C ARG A 156 -4.81 18.70 -15.11
N THR A 157 -5.83 18.24 -15.83
CA THR A 157 -6.08 16.86 -16.28
C THR A 157 -4.85 15.97 -16.08
N VAL A 158 -4.97 14.93 -15.24
CA VAL A 158 -3.96 13.87 -15.20
C VAL A 158 -3.80 13.38 -16.63
N GLN A 159 -2.72 13.78 -17.30
CA GLN A 159 -2.39 13.19 -18.59
C GLN A 159 -2.16 11.73 -18.25
N GLN A 160 -2.99 10.86 -18.84
CA GLN A 160 -2.69 9.43 -18.86
C GLN A 160 -1.27 9.31 -19.39
N VAL A 161 -0.32 9.02 -18.50
CA VAL A 161 1.03 8.72 -18.91
C VAL A 161 0.89 7.48 -19.78
N LYS A 162 1.44 7.54 -20.99
CA LYS A 162 1.37 6.43 -21.94
C LYS A 162 1.82 5.16 -21.22
N ALA A 163 1.04 4.08 -21.33
CA ALA A 163 1.43 2.80 -20.75
C ALA A 163 2.87 2.48 -21.17
N LEU A 164 3.69 2.04 -20.21
CA LEU A 164 5.06 1.64 -20.48
C LEU A 164 5.08 0.63 -21.63
N SER A 165 5.96 0.87 -22.59
CA SER A 165 6.24 -0.06 -23.67
C SER A 165 6.79 -1.37 -23.11
N LYS A 166 6.69 -2.43 -23.91
CA LYS A 166 7.26 -3.73 -23.54
C LYS A 166 8.77 -3.61 -23.34
N GLU A 167 9.46 -2.80 -24.15
CA GLU A 167 10.90 -2.55 -24.01
C GLU A 167 11.24 -1.86 -22.68
N GLU A 168 10.44 -0.87 -22.25
CA GLU A 168 10.64 -0.19 -20.96
C GLU A 168 10.40 -1.12 -19.78
N ILE A 169 9.41 -2.01 -19.87
CA ILE A 169 9.14 -3.02 -18.84
C ILE A 169 10.28 -4.04 -18.77
N ASP A 170 10.75 -4.53 -19.91
CA ASP A 170 11.81 -5.54 -19.98
C ASP A 170 13.15 -4.99 -19.47
N ALA A 171 13.40 -3.68 -19.62
CA ALA A 171 14.60 -3.00 -19.11
C ALA A 171 14.67 -2.92 -17.58
N TRP A 172 13.55 -3.06 -16.86
CA TRP A 172 13.52 -3.05 -15.38
C TRP A 172 13.84 -4.43 -14.77
N VAL A 173 13.86 -5.48 -15.58
CA VAL A 173 14.07 -6.87 -15.16
C VAL A 173 15.55 -7.29 -15.27
N HIS A 174 16.41 -6.38 -15.73
CA HIS A 174 17.87 -6.57 -15.88
C HIS A 174 18.65 -5.61 -14.98
#